data_AF-A0A7J3QF76-F1
#
_entry.id   AF-A0A7J3QF76-F1
#
_cell.length_a   1.000
_cell.length_b   1.000
_cell.length_c   1.000
_cell.angle_alpha   90.00
_cell.angle_beta   90.00
_cell.angle_gamma   90.00
#
_symmetry.space_group_name_H-M   'P 1'
#
loop_
_entity.id
_entity.type
_entity.pdbx_description
1 polymer ?
#
loop_
_entity_poly.entity_id
_entity_poly.type
_entity_poly.pdbx_seq_one_letter_code
_entity_poly.pdbx_strand_id
1 'polypeptide(L)'
;MSVRSGDLSLDEGRLLVWTARRVIEEYVTRGRIPPKPEVPERLRQPRGIFVTLTEHGELRGCIGYPFPVMPLIDALIDAAVSAATRDPRFPPVTPDEL
;
A
#
# COMPACT_ATOMS: atom_id res chain seq x y z
N MET A 1 -25.37 7.34 3.00
CA MET A 1 -24.61 6.30 3.72
C MET A 1 -23.74 6.99 4.75
N SER A 2 -24.01 6.81 6.04
CA SER A 2 -23.21 7.42 7.12
C SER A 2 -21.97 6.57 7.34
N VAL A 3 -20.81 7.03 6.86
CA VAL A 3 -19.51 6.43 7.18
C VAL A 3 -19.29 6.61 8.69
N ARG A 4 -19.08 5.53 9.45
CA ARG A 4 -18.80 5.64 10.89
C ARG A 4 -17.46 6.33 11.07
N SER A 5 -17.24 7.00 12.21
CA SER A 5 -16.02 7.78 12.48
C SER A 5 -14.69 6.98 12.41
N GLY A 6 -14.75 5.65 12.26
CA GLY A 6 -13.60 4.76 12.03
C GLY A 6 -13.46 4.20 10.61
N ASP A 7 -14.49 4.31 9.76
CA ASP A 7 -14.51 3.69 8.44
C ASP A 7 -13.89 4.61 7.38
N LEU A 8 -13.18 4.02 6.42
CA LEU A 8 -12.67 4.75 5.25
C LEU A 8 -13.82 4.94 4.25
N SER A 9 -13.88 6.12 3.62
CA SER A 9 -14.79 6.32 2.49
C SER A 9 -14.30 5.54 1.26
N LEU A 10 -15.17 5.33 0.27
CA LEU A 10 -14.76 4.72 -1.01
C LEU A 10 -13.69 5.54 -1.73
N ASP A 11 -13.74 6.86 -1.64
CA ASP A 11 -12.75 7.74 -2.27
C ASP A 11 -11.40 7.66 -1.56
N GLU A 12 -11.40 7.53 -0.24
CA GLU A 12 -10.18 7.27 0.53
C GLU A 12 -9.60 5.89 0.20
N GLY A 13 -10.44 4.87 0.10
CA GLY A 13 -10.02 3.54 -0.35
C GLY A 13 -9.37 3.57 -1.73
N ARG A 14 -10.00 4.24 -2.71
CA ARG A 14 -9.44 4.44 -4.05
C ARG A 14 -8.10 5.16 -4.01
N LEU A 15 -7.99 6.21 -3.21
CA LEU A 15 -6.74 6.97 -3.05
C LEU A 15 -5.62 6.10 -2.48
N LEU A 16 -5.91 5.27 -1.47
CA LEU A 16 -4.92 4.37 -0.87
C LEU A 16 -4.46 3.30 -1.88
N VAL A 17 -5.38 2.65 -2.60
CA VAL A 17 -5.03 1.65 -3.62
C VAL A 17 -4.21 2.28 -4.74
N TRP A 18 -4.62 3.45 -5.24
CA TRP A 18 -3.86 4.19 -6.25
C TRP A 18 -2.46 4.54 -5.75
N THR A 19 -2.34 5.01 -4.51
CA THR A 19 -1.05 5.37 -3.91
C THR A 19 -0.13 4.14 -3.79
N ALA A 20 -0.63 3.01 -3.31
CA ALA A 20 0.14 1.77 -3.26
C ALA A 20 0.65 1.36 -4.64
N ARG A 21 -0.22 1.38 -5.66
CA ARG A 21 0.17 1.05 -7.03
C ARG A 21 1.27 1.97 -7.55
N ARG A 22 1.14 3.29 -7.35
CA ARG A 22 2.15 4.26 -7.79
C ARG A 22 3.50 4.10 -7.09
N VAL A 23 3.48 3.79 -5.80
CA VAL A 23 4.68 3.50 -5.01
C VAL A 23 5.39 2.27 -5.57
N ILE A 24 4.64 1.20 -5.85
CA ILE A 24 5.18 -0.03 -6.43
C ILE A 24 5.76 0.24 -7.81
N GLU A 25 5.03 0.90 -8.70
CA GLU A 25 5.49 1.23 -10.05
C GLU A 25 6.80 2.04 -10.02
N GLU A 26 6.87 3.11 -9.23
CA GLU A 26 8.08 3.95 -9.13
C GLU A 26 9.25 3.19 -8.51
N TYR A 27 8.99 2.37 -7.49
CA TYR A 27 10.04 1.60 -6.83
C TYR A 27 10.58 0.47 -7.70
N VAL A 28 9.71 -0.30 -8.34
CA VAL A 28 10.09 -1.41 -9.22
C VAL A 28 10.80 -0.91 -10.48
N THR A 29 10.36 0.21 -11.06
CA THR A 29 10.95 0.72 -12.31
C THR A 29 12.19 1.59 -12.10
N ARG A 30 12.28 2.32 -10.99
CA ARG A 30 13.33 3.35 -10.78
C ARG A 30 14.10 3.20 -9.47
N GLY A 31 13.68 2.32 -8.56
CA GLY A 31 14.30 2.13 -7.25
C GLY A 31 14.03 3.28 -6.28
N ARG A 32 12.95 4.05 -6.47
CA ARG A 32 12.68 5.27 -5.68
C ARG A 32 11.30 5.23 -5.06
N ILE A 33 11.17 5.82 -3.88
CA ILE A 33 9.87 6.07 -3.26
C ILE A 33 9.38 7.44 -3.75
N PRO A 34 8.17 7.56 -4.34
CA PRO A 34 7.63 8.83 -4.77
C PRO A 34 7.33 9.73 -3.56
N PRO A 35 7.26 11.06 -3.74
CA PRO A 35 6.83 11.96 -2.69
C PRO A 35 5.47 11.54 -2.12
N LYS A 36 5.33 11.61 -0.80
CA LYS A 36 4.09 11.30 -0.09
C LYS A 36 2.96 12.23 -0.59
N PRO A 37 1.79 11.69 -0.96
CA PRO A 37 0.69 12.52 -1.43
C PRO A 37 0.10 13.35 -0.28
N GLU A 38 -0.49 14.48 -0.61
CA GLU A 38 -1.37 15.17 0.31
C GLU A 38 -2.64 14.35 0.53
N VAL A 39 -2.94 14.07 1.79
CA VAL A 39 -4.04 13.20 2.20
C VAL A 39 -4.81 13.83 3.35
N PRO A 40 -6.10 13.52 3.51
CA PRO A 40 -6.86 13.94 4.68
C PRO A 40 -6.18 13.54 5.98
N GLU A 41 -6.34 14.35 7.03
CA GLU A 41 -5.68 14.15 8.33
C GLU A 41 -5.97 12.77 8.93
N ARG A 42 -7.16 12.21 8.70
CA ARG A 42 -7.50 10.86 9.17
C ARG A 42 -6.63 9.74 8.59
N LEU A 43 -6.04 9.93 7.40
CA LEU A 43 -5.09 8.99 6.80
C LEU A 43 -3.66 9.17 7.35
N ARG A 44 -3.43 10.22 8.16
CA ARG A 44 -2.19 10.43 8.92
C ARG A 44 -2.27 9.87 10.34
N GLN A 45 -3.40 9.30 10.72
CA GLN A 45 -3.55 8.63 12.01
C GLN A 45 -2.97 7.20 11.95
N PRO A 46 -2.40 6.69 13.05
CA PRO A 46 -1.93 5.32 13.11
C PRO A 46 -3.05 4.29 12.89
N ARG A 47 -2.86 3.37 11.95
CA ARG A 47 -3.80 2.27 11.63
C ARG A 47 -3.01 1.04 11.18
N GLY A 48 -3.58 -0.15 11.41
CA GLY A 48 -3.07 -1.37 10.79
C GLY A 48 -3.43 -1.42 9.31
N ILE A 49 -2.56 -2.01 8.48
CA ILE A 49 -2.77 -2.18 7.04
C ILE A 49 -1.99 -3.36 6.50
N PHE A 50 -2.54 -4.04 5.49
CA PHE A 50 -1.81 -4.97 4.64
C PHE A 50 -1.97 -4.55 3.18
N VAL A 51 -0.90 -4.70 2.40
CA VAL A 51 -0.93 -4.59 0.94
C VAL A 51 -0.75 -5.98 0.38
N THR A 52 -1.73 -6.42 -0.41
CA THR A 52 -1.72 -7.70 -1.10
C THR A 52 -1.65 -7.46 -2.60
N LEU A 53 -0.70 -8.10 -3.26
CA LEU A 53 -0.57 -8.15 -4.71
C LEU A 53 -1.12 -9.48 -5.19
N THR A 54 -1.86 -9.42 -6.29
CA THR A 54 -2.39 -10.61 -6.95
C THR A 54 -2.08 -10.57 -8.43
N GLU A 55 -1.70 -11.71 -8.98
CA GLU A 55 -1.45 -11.90 -10.41
C GLU A 55 -2.30 -13.07 -10.89
N HIS A 56 -3.10 -12.88 -11.94
CA HIS A 56 -4.04 -13.88 -12.45
C HIS A 56 -4.97 -14.49 -11.38
N GLY A 57 -5.31 -13.72 -10.34
CA GLY A 57 -6.16 -14.16 -9.23
C GLY A 57 -5.42 -14.87 -8.10
N GLU A 58 -4.13 -15.13 -8.26
CA GLU A 58 -3.27 -15.80 -7.27
C GLU A 58 -2.45 -14.80 -6.46
N LEU A 59 -2.04 -15.20 -5.26
CA LEU A 59 -1.21 -14.37 -4.39
C LEU A 59 0.17 -14.16 -5.00
N ARG A 60 0.59 -12.89 -5.13
CA ARG A 60 1.92 -12.50 -5.66
C ARG A 60 2.82 -11.79 -4.65
N GLY A 61 2.25 -11.38 -3.52
CA GLY A 61 2.96 -10.78 -2.39
C GLY A 61 1.99 -10.24 -1.36
N CYS A 62 2.31 -10.30 -0.07
CA CYS A 62 1.51 -9.71 0.98
C CYS A 62 2.37 -9.35 2.20
N ILE A 63 2.47 -8.05 2.49
CA ILE A 63 3.16 -7.53 3.67
C ILE A 63 2.29 -6.44 4.31
N GLY A 64 2.39 -6.30 5.62
CA GLY A 64 1.65 -5.30 6.36
C GLY A 64 1.98 -5.26 7.84
N TYR A 65 1.29 -4.36 8.51
CA TYR A 65 1.38 -4.08 9.92
C TYR A 65 0.02 -4.37 10.56
N PRO A 66 -0.10 -5.42 11.40
CA PRO A 66 -1.37 -5.72 12.07
C PRO A 66 -1.74 -4.68 13.12
N PHE A 67 -0.75 -4.01 13.70
CA PHE A 67 -0.93 -3.00 14.74
C PHE A 67 -0.63 -1.59 14.20
N PRO A 68 -1.27 -0.54 14.76
CA PRO A 68 -1.09 0.85 14.32
C PRO A 68 0.24 1.44 14.81
N VAL A 69 1.35 0.96 14.25
CA VAL A 69 2.70 1.36 14.67
C VAL A 69 3.19 2.67 14.05
N MET A 70 2.52 3.13 12.98
CA MET A 70 2.83 4.36 12.26
C MET A 70 1.59 4.88 11.50
N PRO A 71 1.59 6.14 11.01
CA PRO A 71 0.49 6.69 10.21
C PRO A 71 0.10 5.79 9.04
N LEU A 72 -1.20 5.65 8.76
CA LEU A 72 -1.71 4.77 7.70
C LEU A 72 -1.00 4.97 6.36
N ILE A 73 -0.82 6.22 5.95
CA ILE A 73 -0.16 6.55 4.69
C ILE A 73 1.33 6.17 4.65
N ASP A 74 2.03 6.19 5.80
CA ASP A 74 3.43 5.77 5.88
C ASP A 74 3.53 4.24 5.89
N ALA A 75 2.65 3.58 6.65
CA ALA A 75 2.52 2.14 6.66
C ALA A 75 2.16 1.59 5.27
N LEU A 76 1.29 2.28 4.52
CA LEU A 76 0.92 1.93 3.15
C LEU A 76 2.14 1.94 2.22
N ILE A 77 2.94 3.00 2.24
CA ILE A 77 4.11 3.16 1.35
C ILE A 77 5.11 2.04 1.63
N ASP A 78 5.45 1.81 2.90
CA ASP A 78 6.40 0.77 3.26
C ASP A 78 5.86 -0.65 2.98
N ALA A 79 4.60 -0.92 3.33
CA ALA A 79 3.96 -2.21 3.07
C ALA A 79 3.84 -2.49 1.57
N ALA A 80 3.57 -1.48 0.73
CA ALA A 80 3.48 -1.62 -0.72
C ALA A 80 4.84 -2.01 -1.34
N VAL A 81 5.92 -1.30 -0.97
CA VAL A 81 7.28 -1.65 -1.41
C VAL A 81 7.65 -3.06 -0.92
N SER A 82 7.36 -3.36 0.34
CA SER A 82 7.72 -4.64 0.93
C SER A 82 6.91 -5.80 0.34
N ALA A 83 5.63 -5.61 0.03
CA ALA A 83 4.81 -6.63 -0.65
C ALA A 83 5.33 -6.92 -2.06
N ALA A 84 5.86 -5.91 -2.77
CA ALA A 84 6.43 -6.09 -4.10
C ALA A 84 7.85 -6.66 -4.10
N THR A 85 8.66 -6.41 -3.06
CA THR A 85 10.12 -6.65 -3.14
C THR A 85 10.71 -7.46 -1.98
N ARG A 86 9.98 -7.66 -0.89
CA ARG A 86 10.49 -8.24 0.37
C ARG A 86 9.65 -9.39 0.93
N ASP A 87 8.58 -9.80 0.25
CA ASP A 87 7.85 -11.00 0.66
C ASP A 87 8.74 -12.23 0.44
N PRO A 88 9.20 -12.94 1.49
CA PRO A 88 10.20 -13.99 1.37
C PRO A 88 9.70 -15.23 0.60
N ARG A 89 8.40 -15.31 0.33
CA ARG A 89 7.79 -16.42 -0.41
C ARG A 89 7.92 -16.27 -1.93
N PHE A 90 8.22 -15.06 -2.42
CA PHE A 90 8.23 -14.74 -3.85
C PHE A 90 9.51 -13.98 -4.24
N PRO A 91 9.98 -14.11 -5.49
CA PRO A 91 10.98 -13.18 -6.02
C PRO A 91 10.39 -11.76 -6.11
N PRO A 92 11.24 -10.71 -6.06
CA PRO A 92 10.80 -9.34 -6.28
C PRO A 92 10.03 -9.19 -7.60
N VAL A 93 8.94 -8.42 -7.57
CA VAL A 93 8.15 -8.06 -8.76
C VAL A 93 9.03 -7.31 -9.76
N THR A 94 8.92 -7.68 -11.02
CA THR A 94 9.63 -7.07 -12.15
C THR A 94 8.75 -6.05 -12.88
N PRO A 95 9.34 -5.13 -13.67
CA PRO A 95 8.57 -4.15 -14.45
C PRO A 95 7.53 -4.76 -15.40
N ASP A 96 7.75 -5.98 -15.89
CA ASP A 96 6.84 -6.65 -16.83
C ASP A 96 5.57 -7.22 -16.14
N GLU A 97 5.56 -7.28 -14.80
CA GLU A 97 4.45 -7.79 -13.97
C GLU A 97 3.51 -6.68 -13.45
N LEU A 98 3.73 -5.41 -13.83
CA LEU A 98 3.01 -4.23 -13.30
C LEU A 98 1.64 -3.96 -13.98
#